data_AF-A0A8T4SF60-F1
#
_entry.id   AF-A0A8T4SF60-F1
#
_cell.length_a   1.000
_cell.length_b   1.000
_cell.length_c   1.000
_cell.angle_alpha   90.00
_cell.angle_beta   90.00
_cell.angle_gamma   90.00
#
_symmetry.space_group_name_H-M   'P 1'
#
loop_
_entity.id
_entity.type
_entity.pdbx_description
1 polymer ?
#
loop_
_entity_poly.entity_id
_entity_poly.type
_entity_poly.pdbx_seq_one_letter_code
_entity_poly.pdbx_strand_id
1 'polypeptide(L)'
;NNVSKTGKHNVRIETVFSKIKDRVDDFRGLKALWSAPILMQGIIIQHNWIEAHTTTGRIPAELAGMKVEAGENRWLGMIRKSSMTL
;
A
#
# COMPACT_ATOMS: atom_id res chain seq x y z
N ASN A 1 -0.14 11.85 21.79
CA ASN A 1 -0.07 10.39 21.65
C ASN A 1 -1.41 9.75 21.97
N ASN A 2 -2.02 9.04 21.01
CA ASN A 2 -3.32 8.35 21.16
C ASN A 2 -3.32 7.25 22.24
N VAL A 3 -2.14 6.80 22.69
CA VAL A 3 -1.95 5.88 23.83
C VAL A 3 -2.45 6.48 25.15
N SER A 4 -2.34 7.80 25.32
CA SER A 4 -2.66 8.49 26.58
C SER A 4 -4.16 8.50 26.93
N LYS A 5 -5.05 8.24 25.97
CA LYS A 5 -6.52 8.31 26.18
C LYS A 5 -7.19 6.95 26.34
N THR A 6 -6.63 5.90 25.71
CA THR A 6 -7.31 4.61 25.58
C THR A 6 -6.51 3.45 26.19
N GLY A 7 -5.25 3.66 26.60
CA GLY A 7 -4.37 2.62 27.17
C GLY A 7 -3.95 1.51 26.20
N LYS A 8 -4.50 1.48 24.98
CA LYS A 8 -4.20 0.50 23.94
C LYS A 8 -3.23 1.11 22.93
N HIS A 9 -2.08 0.46 22.75
CA HIS A 9 -1.17 0.80 21.65
C HIS A 9 -1.82 0.44 20.32
N ASN A 10 -1.91 1.43 19.42
CA ASN A 10 -2.48 1.22 18.09
C ASN A 10 -1.39 0.84 17.09
N VAL A 11 -0.63 -0.20 17.44
CA VAL A 11 0.62 -0.61 16.77
C VAL A 11 0.41 -0.86 15.27
N ARG A 12 -0.76 -1.40 14.89
CA ARG A 12 -1.10 -1.69 13.49
C ARG A 12 -1.16 -0.41 12.65
N ILE A 13 -1.85 0.62 13.15
CA ILE A 13 -2.00 1.90 12.45
C ILE A 13 -0.66 2.65 12.44
N GLU A 14 0.08 2.64 13.54
CA GLU A 14 1.41 3.25 13.61
C GLU A 14 2.38 2.60 12.61
N THR A 15 2.32 1.28 12.42
CA THR A 15 3.15 0.56 11.44
C THR A 15 2.84 0.98 10.00
N VAL A 16 1.56 1.13 9.66
CA VAL A 16 1.14 1.59 8.33
C VAL A 16 1.59 3.04 8.09
N PHE A 17 1.44 3.92 9.09
CA PHE A 17 1.89 5.31 8.98
C PHE A 17 3.40 5.44 8.82
N SER A 18 4.20 4.64 9.53
CA SER A 18 5.65 4.61 9.33
C SER A 18 6.01 4.20 7.90
N LYS A 19 5.41 3.13 7.36
CA LYS A 19 5.64 2.69 5.97
C LYS A 19 5.29 3.76 4.95
N ILE A 20 4.17 4.46 5.12
CA ILE A 20 3.77 5.56 4.23
C ILE A 20 4.80 6.69 4.32
N LYS A 21 5.25 7.04 5.53
CA LYS A 21 6.24 8.09 5.74
C LYS A 21 7.57 7.76 5.06
N ASP A 22 8.04 6.53 5.18
CA ASP A 22 9.29 6.07 4.56
C ASP A 22 9.18 6.14 3.02
N ARG A 23 8.07 5.69 2.44
CA ARG A 23 7.87 5.81 0.98
C ARG A 23 7.76 7.26 0.52
N VAL A 24 7.08 8.11 1.29
CA VAL A 24 7.00 9.56 1.02
C VAL A 24 8.37 10.23 1.17
N ASP A 25 9.27 9.68 1.98
CA ASP A 25 10.67 10.08 2.05
C ASP A 25 11.38 9.82 0.70
N ASP A 26 11.27 8.61 0.18
CA ASP A 26 11.87 8.24 -1.11
C ASP A 26 11.38 9.13 -2.27
N PHE A 27 10.11 9.56 -2.22
CA PHE A 27 9.52 10.48 -3.21
C PHE A 27 9.81 11.97 -2.95
N ARG A 28 10.78 12.35 -2.09
CA ARG A 28 11.14 13.74 -1.78
C ARG A 28 11.40 14.61 -3.01
N GLY A 29 11.92 14.04 -4.10
CA GLY A 29 12.17 14.75 -5.37
C GLY A 29 10.94 15.06 -6.21
N LEU A 30 9.77 14.49 -5.89
CA LEU A 30 8.52 14.63 -6.67
C LEU A 30 7.45 15.42 -5.90
N LYS A 31 7.84 16.16 -4.85
CA LYS A 31 6.92 16.81 -3.92
C LYS A 31 6.44 18.16 -4.43
N ALA A 32 5.34 18.13 -5.18
CA ALA A 32 4.44 19.26 -5.29
C ALA A 32 3.17 18.95 -4.49
N LEU A 33 2.47 19.97 -3.97
CA LEU A 33 1.29 19.74 -3.13
C LEU A 33 0.20 18.94 -3.88
N TRP A 34 0.11 19.15 -5.20
CA TRP A 34 -0.84 18.45 -6.07
C TRP A 34 -0.47 16.98 -6.32
N SER A 35 0.80 16.58 -6.20
CA SER A 35 1.23 15.20 -6.43
C SER A 35 1.04 14.32 -5.20
N ALA A 36 0.92 14.91 -4.01
CA ALA A 36 0.68 14.20 -2.75
C ALA A 36 -0.50 13.20 -2.79
N PRO A 37 -1.72 13.54 -3.27
CA PRO A 37 -2.81 12.58 -3.37
C PRO A 37 -2.52 11.43 -4.34
N ILE A 38 -1.84 11.70 -5.46
CA ILE A 38 -1.46 10.68 -6.46
C ILE A 38 -0.45 9.70 -5.86
N LEU A 39 0.59 10.22 -5.19
CA LEU A 39 1.60 9.42 -4.51
C LEU A 39 0.97 8.57 -3.40
N MET A 40 0.05 9.15 -2.61
CA MET A 40 -0.65 8.41 -1.56
C MET A 40 -1.46 7.25 -2.14
N GLN A 41 -2.22 7.48 -3.21
CA GLN A 41 -2.96 6.41 -3.89
C GLN A 41 -2.02 5.33 -4.44
N GLY A 42 -0.92 5.73 -5.08
CA GLY A 42 0.09 4.80 -5.59
C GLY A 42 0.70 3.92 -4.49
N ILE A 43 1.03 4.49 -3.34
CA ILE A 43 1.56 3.77 -2.18
C ILE A 43 0.55 2.77 -1.63
N ILE A 44 -0.73 3.18 -1.49
CA ILE A 44 -1.81 2.29 -1.04
C ILE A 44 -1.96 1.12 -2.03
N ILE A 45 -1.90 1.41 -3.34
CA ILE A 45 -2.03 0.38 -4.36
C ILE A 45 -0.87 -0.62 -4.29
N GLN A 46 0.36 -0.11 -4.22
CA GLN A 46 1.55 -0.94 -4.13
C GLN A 46 1.52 -1.85 -2.90
N HIS A 47 1.16 -1.30 -1.73
CA HIS A 47 1.15 -2.05 -0.48
C HIS A 47 0.08 -3.15 -0.46
N ASN A 48 -1.10 -2.86 -1.01
CA ASN A 48 -2.23 -3.78 -0.93
C ASN A 48 -2.26 -4.84 -2.02
N TRP A 49 -1.67 -4.62 -3.20
CA TRP A 49 -1.83 -5.52 -4.36
C TRP A 49 -0.53 -6.00 -5.01
N ILE A 50 0.62 -5.39 -4.70
CA ILE A 50 1.87 -5.69 -5.40
C ILE A 50 2.88 -6.34 -4.44
N GLU A 51 3.20 -5.63 -3.36
CA GLU A 51 4.25 -6.01 -2.42
C GLU A 51 3.79 -7.14 -1.50
N ALA A 52 4.56 -8.23 -1.47
CA ALA A 52 4.39 -9.28 -0.48
C ALA A 52 4.92 -8.81 0.88
N HIS A 53 4.19 -9.11 1.94
CA HIS A 53 4.64 -8.79 3.28
C HIS A 53 5.84 -9.66 3.65
N THR A 54 6.92 -9.05 4.14
CA THR A 54 8.20 -9.72 4.46
C THR A 54 8.06 -10.94 5.37
N THR A 55 7.17 -10.88 6.36
CA THR A 55 6.96 -12.00 7.31
C THR A 55 6.08 -13.12 6.77
N THR A 56 5.07 -12.82 5.95
CA THR A 56 4.05 -13.81 5.54
C THR A 56 4.21 -14.27 4.09
N GLY A 57 5.05 -13.60 3.30
CA GLY A 57 5.25 -13.87 1.87
C GLY A 57 4.01 -13.63 1.01
N ARG A 58 2.90 -13.17 1.60
CA ARG A 58 1.60 -12.94 0.93
C ARG A 58 1.28 -11.47 0.87
N ILE A 59 0.46 -11.08 -0.09
CA ILE A 59 -0.04 -9.71 -0.16
C ILE A 59 -1.15 -9.50 0.88
N PRO A 60 -1.29 -8.31 1.48
CA PRO A 60 -2.47 -7.95 2.26
C PRO A 60 -3.82 -8.28 1.58
N ALA A 61 -3.97 -8.06 0.27
CA ALA A 61 -5.16 -8.46 -0.48
C ALA A 61 -5.45 -9.96 -0.42
N GLU A 62 -4.43 -10.79 -0.60
CA GLU A 62 -4.56 -12.26 -0.55
C GLU A 62 -4.91 -12.73 0.86
N LEU A 63 -4.31 -12.10 1.89
CA LEU A 63 -4.64 -12.36 3.29
C LEU A 63 -6.08 -11.96 3.64
N ALA A 64 -6.63 -10.94 2.99
CA ALA A 64 -8.03 -10.55 3.11
C ALA A 64 -8.99 -11.48 2.34
N GLY A 65 -8.48 -12.53 1.66
CA GLY A 65 -9.28 -13.48 0.91
C GLY A 65 -9.58 -13.05 -0.54
N MET A 66 -8.98 -11.94 -1.03
CA MET A 66 -9.15 -11.52 -2.41
C MET A 66 -8.25 -12.36 -3.33
N LYS A 67 -8.85 -12.99 -4.35
CA LYS A 67 -8.11 -13.73 -5.37
C LYS A 67 -7.68 -12.76 -6.47
N VAL A 68 -6.39 -12.45 -6.52
CA VAL A 68 -5.82 -11.57 -7.54
C VAL A 68 -5.03 -12.40 -8.54
N GLU A 69 -5.64 -12.77 -9.67
CA GLU A 69 -4.93 -13.39 -10.77
C GLU A 69 -4.18 -12.31 -11.57
N ALA A 70 -3.01 -11.88 -11.09
CA ALA A 70 -2.20 -10.86 -11.75
C ALA A 70 -0.98 -11.45 -12.49
N GLY A 71 -0.83 -12.78 -12.51
CA GLY A 71 0.32 -13.45 -13.11
C GLY A 71 1.64 -13.16 -12.38
N GLU A 72 2.76 -13.46 -13.03
CA GLU A 72 4.10 -13.26 -12.48
C GLU A 72 4.44 -11.77 -12.30
N ASN A 73 4.14 -10.96 -13.32
CA ASN A 73 4.25 -9.50 -13.23
C ASN A 73 2.92 -8.89 -12.79
N ARG A 74 2.78 -8.67 -11.48
CA ARG A 74 1.56 -8.16 -10.88
C ARG A 74 1.13 -6.80 -11.42
N TRP A 75 2.06 -5.89 -11.69
CA TRP A 75 1.74 -4.58 -12.28
C TRP A 75 1.09 -4.72 -13.65
N LEU A 76 1.71 -5.51 -14.52
CA LEU A 76 1.20 -5.74 -15.87
C LEU A 76 -0.16 -6.44 -15.85
N GLY A 77 -0.34 -7.44 -14.97
CA GLY A 77 -1.61 -8.14 -14.82
C GLY A 77 -2.73 -7.21 -14.39
N MET A 78 -2.48 -6.32 -13.44
CA MET A 78 -3.48 -5.35 -12.97
C MET A 78 -3.84 -4.32 -14.04
N ILE A 79 -2.85 -3.79 -14.78
CA ILE A 79 -3.08 -2.85 -15.88
C ILE A 79 -3.91 -3.49 -17.01
N ARG A 80 -3.60 -4.75 -17.35
CA ARG A 80 -4.36 -5.50 -18.36
C ARG A 80 -5.81 -5.70 -17.91
N LYS A 81 -6.03 -6.07 -16.65
CA LYS A 81 -7.38 -6.22 -16.09
C LYS A 81 -8.18 -4.92 -16.08
N SER A 82 -7.56 -3.79 -15.72
CA SER A 82 -8.25 -2.49 -15.78
C SER A 82 -8.59 -2.09 -17.21
N SER A 83 -7.75 -2.43 -18.19
CA SER A 83 -7.97 -2.13 -19.61
C SER A 83 -9.06 -3.01 -20.24
N MET A 84 -9.21 -4.26 -19.78
CA MET A 84 -10.23 -5.20 -20.28
C MET A 84 -11.68 -4.87 -19.86
N THR A 85 -11.90 -3.85 -19.02
CA THR A 85 -13.25 -3.52 -18.51
C THR A 85 -13.96 -2.47 -19.37
N LEU A 86 -13.95 -2.65 -20.70
CA LEU A 86 -14.71 -1.85 -21.67
C LEU A 86 -15.49 -2.75 -22.64
#